data_AF-A0A075FXB8-F1
#
_entry.id   AF-A0A075FXB8-F1
#
_cell.length_a   1.000
_cell.length_b   1.000
_cell.length_c   1.000
_cell.angle_alpha   90.00
_cell.angle_beta   90.00
_cell.angle_gamma   90.00
#
_symmetry.space_group_name_H-M   'P 1'
#
loop_
_entity.id
_entity.type
_entity.pdbx_description
1 polymer ?
#
loop_
_entity_poly.entity_id
_entity_poly.type
_entity_poly.pdbx_seq_one_letter_code
_entity_poly.pdbx_strand_id
1 'polypeptide(L)'
;MFITGGDGDDVNEYTLSVAWDVSSASFVDSFSVSSQDEAASDIAFSKSGLKMFITGNDGDDVNEYTLSVAWDVSSASFVDSFSVSSQEARPTGIAFGN
;
A
#
# COMPACT_ATOMS: atom_id res chain seq x y z
N MET A 1 -3.22 10.28 -4.78
CA MET A 1 -1.84 10.08 -4.28
C MET A 1 -1.95 9.18 -3.07
N PHE A 2 -1.04 8.22 -2.94
CA PHE A 2 -1.05 7.24 -1.86
C PHE A 2 0.34 7.25 -1.22
N ILE A 3 0.40 7.21 0.11
CA ILE A 3 1.64 7.21 0.88
C ILE A 3 1.58 6.10 1.91
N THR A 4 2.57 5.21 1.95
CA THR A 4 2.78 4.28 3.05
C THR A 4 3.44 5.00 4.21
N GLY A 5 2.82 4.95 5.40
CA GLY A 5 3.38 5.48 6.63
C GLY A 5 4.13 4.38 7.37
N GLY A 6 5.46 4.38 7.26
CA GLY A 6 6.30 3.36 7.93
C GLY A 6 6.25 3.41 9.46
N ASP A 7 6.00 4.57 10.07
CA ASP A 7 5.82 4.70 11.53
C ASP A 7 4.34 4.64 11.95
N GLY A 8 3.42 4.85 11.00
CA GLY A 8 1.98 4.89 11.24
C GLY A 8 1.29 3.55 10.96
N ASP A 9 2.02 2.60 10.39
CA ASP A 9 1.54 1.29 9.93
C ASP A 9 0.27 1.42 9.09
N ASP A 10 0.28 2.36 8.16
CA ASP A 10 -0.90 2.75 7.41
C ASP A 10 -0.60 3.12 5.95
N VAL A 11 -1.68 3.12 5.16
CA VAL A 11 -1.72 3.72 3.83
C VAL A 11 -2.61 4.94 3.89
N ASN A 12 -2.05 6.09 3.56
CA ASN A 12 -2.75 7.37 3.54
C ASN A 12 -3.16 7.73 2.11
N GLU A 13 -4.44 8.03 1.91
CA GLU A 13 -5.02 8.44 0.64
C GLU A 13 -5.21 9.97 0.58
N TYR A 14 -4.80 10.55 -0.54
CA TYR A 14 -4.96 11.96 -0.84
C TYR A 14 -5.54 12.17 -2.24
N THR A 15 -6.50 13.08 -2.36
CA THR A 15 -6.89 13.65 -3.66
C THR A 15 -5.90 14.73 -4.06
N LEU A 16 -5.65 14.88 -5.37
CA LEU A 16 -4.95 16.04 -5.93
C LEU A 16 -5.96 16.83 -6.75
N SER A 17 -6.25 18.07 -6.33
CA SER A 17 -7.16 18.94 -7.09
C SER A 17 -6.52 19.44 -8.39
N VAL A 18 -5.19 19.41 -8.48
CA VAL A 18 -4.41 19.66 -9.69
C VAL A 18 -3.53 18.43 -9.95
N ALA A 19 -3.68 17.84 -11.14
CA ALA A 19 -2.93 16.63 -11.50
C ALA A 19 -1.43 16.88 -11.41
N TRP A 20 -0.73 15.96 -10.73
CA TRP A 20 0.73 16.00 -10.51
C TRP A 20 1.26 17.18 -9.69
N ASP A 21 0.39 17.92 -9.00
CA ASP A 21 0.77 18.99 -8.08
C ASP A 21 0.51 18.56 -6.62
N VAL A 22 1.59 18.25 -5.90
CA VAL A 22 1.54 17.81 -4.50
C VAL A 22 1.06 18.92 -3.55
N SER A 23 1.16 20.19 -3.94
CA SER A 23 0.63 21.29 -3.13
C SER A 23 -0.89 21.33 -3.11
N SER A 24 -1.52 20.63 -4.06
CA SER A 24 -2.97 20.52 -4.20
C SER A 24 -3.57 19.34 -3.43
N ALA A 25 -2.75 18.64 -2.64
CA ALA A 25 -3.13 17.43 -1.93
C ALA A 25 -4.09 17.71 -0.76
N SER A 26 -5.16 16.91 -0.67
CA SER A 26 -6.07 16.88 0.47
C SER A 26 -6.26 15.45 0.93
N PHE A 27 -6.07 15.21 2.22
CA PHE A 27 -6.33 13.90 2.85
C PHE A 27 -7.78 13.47 2.61
N VAL A 28 -7.96 12.18 2.36
CA VAL A 28 -9.26 11.56 2.11
C VAL A 28 -9.54 10.53 3.19
N ASP A 29 -8.68 9.52 3.28
CA ASP A 29 -8.84 8.40 4.19
C ASP A 29 -7.49 7.71 4.48
N SER A 30 -7.51 6.75 5.39
CA SER A 30 -6.37 5.92 5.77
C SER A 30 -6.80 4.48 6.03
N PHE A 31 -5.92 3.54 5.72
CA PHE A 31 -6.11 2.13 6.06
C PHE A 31 -4.91 1.60 6.83
N SER A 32 -5.14 1.02 8.02
CA SER A 32 -4.06 0.43 8.81
C SER A 32 -3.67 -0.96 8.28
N VAL A 33 -2.37 -1.17 8.14
CA VAL A 33 -1.75 -2.44 7.73
C VAL A 33 -1.01 -3.12 8.90
N SER A 34 -1.06 -2.54 10.10
CA SER A 34 -0.31 -2.99 11.28
C SER A 34 -0.58 -4.44 11.71
N SER A 35 -1.70 -5.02 11.27
CA SER A 35 -2.00 -6.44 11.52
C SER A 35 -1.21 -7.41 10.65
N GLN A 36 -0.56 -6.91 9.60
CA GLN A 36 0.29 -7.67 8.68
C GLN A 36 1.76 -7.26 8.83
N ASP A 37 2.04 -5.96 8.90
CA ASP A 37 3.40 -5.45 8.96
C ASP A 37 3.45 -4.09 9.69
N GLU A 38 4.47 -3.93 10.56
CA GLU A 38 4.72 -2.71 11.36
C GLU A 38 5.84 -1.83 10.73
N ALA A 39 6.18 -2.08 9.47
CA ALA A 39 7.21 -1.37 8.71
C ALA A 39 6.93 -1.39 7.20
N ALA A 40 5.73 -0.96 6.80
CA ALA A 40 5.32 -0.91 5.39
C ALA A 40 6.22 0.04 4.57
N SER A 41 6.82 -0.50 3.52
CA SER A 41 7.88 0.16 2.74
C SER A 41 7.41 0.72 1.40
N ASP A 42 6.46 0.06 0.73
CA ASP A 42 5.97 0.47 -0.59
C ASP A 42 4.55 -0.03 -0.86
N ILE A 43 3.88 0.58 -1.84
CA ILE A 43 2.52 0.28 -2.27
C ILE A 43 2.42 0.19 -3.79
N ALA A 44 1.78 -0.87 -4.27
CA ALA A 44 1.39 -1.00 -5.67
C ALA A 44 -0.09 -1.35 -5.81
N PHE A 45 -0.71 -0.89 -6.89
CA PHE A 45 -2.08 -1.23 -7.25
C PHE A 45 -2.10 -2.05 -8.54
N SER A 46 -3.08 -2.95 -8.64
CA SER A 46 -3.45 -3.51 -9.94
C SER A 46 -4.00 -2.43 -10.88
N LYS A 47 -4.00 -2.71 -12.19
CA LYS A 47 -4.50 -1.78 -13.22
C LYS A 47 -5.96 -1.36 -13.02
N SER A 48 -6.80 -2.23 -12.43
CA SER A 48 -8.20 -1.91 -12.13
C SER A 48 -8.39 -1.15 -10.82
N GLY A 49 -7.34 -1.02 -10.00
CA GLY A 49 -7.43 -0.41 -8.67
C GLY A 49 -8.14 -1.26 -7.61
N LEU A 50 -8.60 -2.47 -7.95
CA LEU A 50 -9.36 -3.36 -7.05
C LEU A 50 -8.47 -4.30 -6.22
N LYS A 51 -7.16 -4.24 -6.45
CA LYS A 51 -6.15 -4.90 -5.62
C LYS A 51 -5.07 -3.90 -5.25
N MET A 52 -4.67 -3.96 -3.99
CA MET A 52 -3.58 -3.20 -3.39
C MET A 52 -2.58 -4.20 -2.81
N PHE A 53 -1.29 -3.92 -2.98
CA PHE A 53 -0.20 -4.74 -2.53
C PHE A 53 0.75 -3.88 -1.71
N ILE A 54 1.14 -4.37 -0.54
CA ILE A 54 2.04 -3.68 0.38
C ILE A 54 3.27 -4.54 0.62
N THR A 55 4.45 -3.95 0.49
CA THR A 55 5.71 -4.61 0.83
C THR A 55 6.12 -4.23 2.24
N GLY A 56 6.32 -5.23 3.11
CA GLY A 56 6.61 -5.04 4.52
C GLY A 56 8.05 -5.37 4.89
N ASN A 57 8.73 -4.50 5.63
CA ASN A 57 10.13 -4.71 6.04
C ASN A 57 10.27 -5.67 7.22
N ASP A 58 9.29 -5.72 8.10
CA ASP A 58 9.35 -6.51 9.33
C ASP A 58 8.88 -7.95 9.11
N GLY A 59 7.89 -8.13 8.23
CA GLY A 59 7.36 -9.43 7.81
C GLY A 59 8.15 -10.11 6.69
N ASP A 60 9.05 -9.37 6.02
CA ASP A 60 9.76 -9.84 4.82
C ASP A 60 8.81 -10.42 3.78
N ASP A 61 7.74 -9.69 3.48
CA ASP A 61 6.64 -10.18 2.67
C ASP A 61 5.97 -9.12 1.78
N VAL A 62 5.06 -9.63 0.94
CA VAL A 62 4.11 -8.83 0.19
C VAL A 62 2.70 -9.21 0.65
N ASN A 63 1.96 -8.23 1.15
CA ASN A 63 0.58 -8.38 1.62
C ASN A 63 -0.40 -7.97 0.53
N GLU A 64 -1.37 -8.83 0.23
CA GLU A 64 -2.42 -8.59 -0.76
C GLU A 64 -3.74 -8.18 -0.08
N TYR A 65 -4.33 -7.11 -0.62
CA TYR A 65 -5.64 -6.63 -0.22
C TYR A 65 -6.56 -6.52 -1.44
N THR A 66 -7.84 -6.86 -1.24
CA THR A 66 -8.93 -6.52 -2.17
C THR A 66 -9.54 -5.20 -1.79
N LEU A 67 -9.88 -4.38 -2.78
CA LEU A 67 -10.62 -3.14 -2.60
C LEU A 67 -11.99 -3.31 -3.26
N SER A 68 -13.06 -3.04 -2.52
CA SER A 68 -14.41 -3.09 -3.09
C SER A 68 -14.72 -1.88 -3.96
N VAL A 69 -13.99 -0.77 -3.78
CA VAL A 69 -14.02 0.43 -4.61
C VAL A 69 -12.60 0.72 -5.11
N ALA A 70 -12.44 0.88 -6.41
CA ALA A 70 -11.12 1.02 -7.01
C ALA A 70 -10.38 2.26 -6.46
N TRP A 71 -9.15 2.05 -5.98
CA TRP A 71 -8.28 3.08 -5.38
C TRP A 71 -8.82 3.77 -4.12
N ASP A 72 -9.85 3.23 -3.48
CA ASP A 72 -10.35 3.69 -2.18
C ASP A 72 -9.80 2.76 -1.08
N VAL A 73 -8.84 3.26 -0.31
CA VAL A 73 -8.14 2.44 0.70
C VAL A 73 -9.02 2.07 1.88
N SER A 74 -10.05 2.86 2.17
CA SER A 74 -11.03 2.57 3.24
C SER A 74 -11.82 1.28 2.96
N SER A 75 -11.86 0.88 1.69
CA SER A 75 -12.58 -0.28 1.19
C SER A 75 -11.74 -1.57 1.19
N ALA A 76 -10.49 -1.50 1.68
CA ALA A 76 -9.53 -2.59 1.64
C ALA A 76 -9.87 -3.73 2.62
N SER A 77 -9.61 -4.97 2.20
CA SER A 77 -9.67 -6.17 3.02
C SER A 77 -8.50 -7.07 2.69
N PHE A 78 -7.77 -7.51 3.72
CA PHE A 78 -6.67 -8.46 3.59
C PHE A 78 -7.15 -9.77 2.94
N VAL A 79 -6.29 -10.36 2.11
CA VAL A 79 -6.55 -11.61 1.38
C VAL A 79 -5.52 -12.67 1.71
N ASP A 80 -4.24 -12.35 1.47
CA ASP A 80 -3.14 -13.31 1.60
C ASP A 80 -1.79 -12.57 1.69
N SER A 81 -0.72 -13.29 2.00
CA SER A 81 0.65 -12.77 1.96
C SER A 81 1.63 -13.75 1.31
N PHE A 82 2.73 -13.21 0.77
CA PHE A 82 3.81 -13.99 0.19
C PHE A 82 5.16 -13.58 0.77
N SER A 83 5.82 -14.50 1.47
CA SER A 83 7.15 -14.23 2.03
C SER A 83 8.23 -14.19 0.95
N VAL A 84 9.07 -13.17 1.04
CA VAL A 84 10.30 -12.98 0.25
C VAL A 84 11.57 -13.13 1.09
N SER A 85 11.44 -13.49 2.37
CA SER A 85 12.53 -13.61 3.36
C SER A 85 13.75 -14.43 2.91
N SER A 86 13.56 -15.40 2.02
CA SER A 86 14.66 -16.21 1.48
C SER A 86 15.48 -15.51 0.39
N GLN A 87 15.00 -14.39 -0.15
CA GLN A 87 15.63 -13.58 -1.20
C GLN A 87 16.04 -12.20 -0.68
N GLU A 88 15.23 -11.60 0.17
CA GLU A 88 15.43 -10.25 0.72
C GLU A 88 14.85 -10.22 2.14
N ALA A 89 15.65 -9.73 3.08
CA ALA A 89 15.32 -9.68 4.51
C ALA A 89 14.93 -8.26 4.95
N ARG A 90 14.79 -7.34 3.98
CA ARG A 90 14.38 -5.94 4.12
C ARG A 90 13.80 -5.42 2.81
N PRO A 91 12.68 -5.97 2.29
CA PRO A 91 12.16 -5.50 1.02
C PRO A 91 11.69 -4.04 1.14
N THR A 92 11.91 -3.26 0.07
CA THR A 92 11.72 -1.79 0.07
C THR A 92 10.90 -1.28 -1.10
N GLY A 93 10.49 -2.16 -2.01
CA GLY A 93 9.81 -1.75 -3.22
C GLY A 93 9.12 -2.91 -3.92
N ILE A 94 8.04 -2.58 -4.63
CA ILE A 94 7.30 -3.50 -5.47
C ILE A 94 6.89 -2.84 -6.77
N ALA A 95 7.03 -3.58 -7.87
CA ALA A 95 6.51 -3.17 -9.16
C ALA A 95 6.01 -4.40 -9.92
N PHE A 96 4.91 -4.22 -10.66
CA PHE A 96 4.43 -5.23 -11.59
C PHE A 96 4.94 -4.92 -12.99
N GLY A 97 5.57 -5.91 -13.64
CA GLY A 97 5.97 -5.82 -15.03
C GLY A 97 4.77 -5.91 -15.99
N ASN A 98 4.91 -5.32 -17.17
CA ASN A 98 3.99 -5.48 -18.30
C ASN A 98 4.42 -6.63 -19.21
#